data_AF-A0A2G7GX80-F1
#
_entry.id   AF-A0A2G7GX80-F1
#
_cell.length_a   1.000
_cell.length_b   1.000
_cell.length_c   1.000
_cell.angle_alpha   90.00
_cell.angle_beta   90.00
_cell.angle_gamma   90.00
#
_symmetry.space_group_name_H-M   'P 1'
#
loop_
_entity.id
_entity.type
_entity.pdbx_description
1 polymer ?
#
loop_
_entity_poly.entity_id
_entity_poly.type
_entity_poly.pdbx_seq_one_letter_code
_entity_poly.pdbx_strand_id
1 'polypeptide(L)'
;MYFLQMFDKESIVYNETILFWLKGDLNTVKFENAFRKLIARHESLRTSFVFENETPKQVILENFNFNVAQLTAPSTAIEEAITAFIQPFDLAAGHW
;
A
#
# COMPACT_ATOMS: atom_id res chain seq x y z
N MET A 1 -13.89 -1.71 8.15
CA MET A 1 -13.47 -1.20 6.83
C MET A 1 -13.68 -2.22 5.71
N TYR A 2 -13.33 -3.50 5.88
CA TYR A 2 -13.52 -4.51 4.82
C TYR A 2 -14.92 -4.52 4.15
N PHE A 3 -16.01 -4.67 4.93
CA PHE A 3 -17.37 -4.64 4.37
C PHE A 3 -17.73 -3.31 3.68
N LEU A 4 -17.14 -2.19 4.10
CA LEU A 4 -17.36 -0.88 3.47
C LEU A 4 -16.69 -0.82 2.10
N GLN A 5 -15.47 -1.35 1.98
CA GLN A 5 -14.76 -1.49 0.70
C GLN A 5 -15.44 -2.51 -0.24
N MET A 6 -16.21 -3.47 0.29
CA MET A 6 -17.02 -4.36 -0.56
C MET A 6 -18.21 -3.67 -1.24
N PHE A 7 -18.75 -2.60 -0.66
CA PHE A 7 -19.85 -1.83 -1.28
C PHE A 7 -19.38 -1.00 -2.46
N ASP A 8 -18.16 -0.47 -2.38
CA ASP A 8 -17.51 0.29 -3.45
C ASP A 8 -16.01 -0.03 -3.45
N LYS A 9 -15.62 -0.97 -4.32
CA LYS A 9 -14.24 -1.44 -4.44
C LYS A 9 -13.30 -0.38 -5.03
N GLU A 10 -13.85 0.62 -5.70
CA GLU A 10 -13.10 1.73 -6.29
C GLU A 10 -12.96 2.90 -5.31
N SER A 11 -13.46 2.76 -4.09
CA SER A 11 -13.40 3.80 -3.08
C SER A 11 -11.98 3.99 -2.53
N ILE A 12 -11.54 5.25 -2.48
CA ILE A 12 -10.30 5.68 -1.81
C ILE A 12 -10.57 6.42 -0.49
N VAL A 13 -11.84 6.48 -0.03
CA VAL A 13 -12.27 7.30 1.13
C VAL A 13 -11.56 6.88 2.43
N TYR A 14 -11.11 5.63 2.51
CA TYR A 14 -10.42 5.07 3.68
C TYR A 14 -8.92 4.87 3.46
N ASN A 15 -8.36 5.42 2.37
CA ASN A 15 -6.93 5.40 2.16
C ASN A 15 -6.26 6.42 3.09
N GLU A 16 -5.29 5.96 3.88
CA GLU A 16 -4.43 6.83 4.68
C GLU A 16 -3.14 7.11 3.90
N THR A 17 -2.97 8.36 3.46
CA THR A 17 -1.79 8.79 2.69
C THR A 17 -0.99 9.80 3.48
N ILE A 18 0.32 9.58 3.59
CA ILE A 18 1.24 10.49 4.29
C ILE A 18 2.34 10.93 3.32
N LEU A 19 2.61 12.23 3.30
CA LEU A 19 3.64 12.84 2.47
C LEU A 19 4.78 13.41 3.31
N PHE A 20 6.01 13.17 2.87
CA PHE A 20 7.22 13.67 3.51
C PHE A 20 8.09 14.42 2.50
N TRP A 21 8.61 15.58 2.91
CA TRP A 21 9.68 16.26 2.19
C TRP A 21 11.03 15.78 2.74
N LEU A 22 11.82 15.14 1.88
CA LEU A 22 13.16 14.67 2.21
C LEU A 22 14.19 15.57 1.55
N LYS A 23 15.26 15.91 2.28
CA LYS A 23 16.40 16.67 1.76
C LYS A 23 17.66 15.82 1.83
N GLY A 24 18.41 15.80 0.74
CA GLY A 24 19.64 15.02 0.61
C GLY A 24 19.44 13.72 -0.17
N ASP A 25 20.46 12.88 -0.18
CA ASP A 25 20.47 11.66 -0.99
C ASP A 25 19.72 10.52 -0.28
N LEU A 26 18.59 10.11 -0.87
CA LEU A 26 17.86 8.95 -0.39
C LEU A 26 18.53 7.67 -0.90
N ASN A 27 19.06 6.86 0.02
CA ASN A 27 19.48 5.50 -0.32
C ASN A 27 18.23 4.60 -0.43
N THR A 28 17.71 4.47 -1.64
CA THR A 28 16.48 3.72 -1.96
C THR A 28 16.59 2.24 -1.57
N VAL A 29 17.77 1.62 -1.71
CA VAL A 29 18.00 0.22 -1.31
C VAL A 29 17.85 0.04 0.20
N LYS A 30 18.41 0.95 1.02
CA LYS A 30 18.26 0.89 2.48
C LYS A 30 16.82 1.19 2.90
N PHE A 31 16.17 2.15 2.24
CA PHE A 31 14.78 2.50 2.49
C PHE A 31 13.85 1.32 2.22
N GLU A 32 13.96 0.68 1.04
CA GLU A 32 13.17 -0.50 0.70
C GLU A 32 13.40 -1.65 1.69
N ASN A 33 14.65 -1.93 2.06
CA ASN A 33 14.98 -2.96 3.04
C ASN A 33 14.39 -2.68 4.43
N ALA A 34 14.28 -1.41 4.84
CA ALA A 34 13.64 -1.05 6.09
C ALA A 34 12.13 -1.37 6.07
N PHE A 35 11.44 -1.02 4.98
CA PHE A 35 10.02 -1.36 4.80
C PHE A 35 9.81 -2.87 4.70
N ARG A 36 10.65 -3.61 3.96
CA ARG A 36 10.59 -5.08 3.93
C ARG A 36 10.69 -5.68 5.33
N LYS A 37 11.58 -5.16 6.20
CA LYS A 37 11.68 -5.63 7.59
C LYS A 37 10.43 -5.29 8.42
N LEU A 38 9.84 -4.12 8.22
CA LEU A 38 8.59 -3.74 8.88
C LEU A 38 7.44 -4.66 8.45
N ILE A 39 7.27 -4.90 7.15
CA ILE A 39 6.23 -5.78 6.61
C ILE A 39 6.41 -7.22 7.12
N ALA A 40 7.64 -7.74 7.12
CA ALA A 40 7.93 -9.07 7.67
C ALA A 40 7.55 -9.18 9.16
N ARG A 41 7.89 -8.15 9.96
CA ARG A 41 7.64 -8.12 11.41
C ARG A 41 6.15 -8.02 11.77
N HIS A 42 5.36 -7.29 10.98
CA HIS A 42 3.98 -6.94 11.32
C HIS A 42 2.97 -7.70 10.47
N GLU A 43 2.23 -8.63 11.06
CA GLU A 43 1.19 -9.43 10.37
C GLU A 43 0.10 -8.56 9.73
N SER A 44 -0.22 -7.42 10.33
CA SER A 44 -1.21 -6.47 9.82
C SER A 44 -0.86 -5.93 8.42
N LEU A 45 0.44 -5.82 8.09
CA LEU A 45 0.91 -5.39 6.76
C LEU A 45 0.91 -6.53 5.74
N ARG A 46 0.63 -7.76 6.18
CA ARG A 46 0.56 -8.98 5.38
C ARG A 46 -0.83 -9.63 5.45
N THR A 47 -1.84 -8.91 5.94
CA THR A 47 -3.20 -9.44 6.11
C THR A 47 -4.03 -9.20 4.85
N SER A 48 -4.47 -10.26 4.20
CA SER A 48 -5.48 -10.22 3.14
C SER A 48 -6.84 -10.67 3.67
N PHE A 49 -7.92 -10.25 3.02
CA PHE A 49 -9.28 -10.65 3.29
C PHE A 49 -9.87 -11.41 2.10
N VAL A 50 -10.07 -12.72 2.28
CA VAL A 50 -10.64 -13.61 1.26
C VAL A 50 -12.07 -13.99 1.61
N PHE A 51 -12.91 -14.19 0.61
CA PHE A 51 -14.27 -14.69 0.79
C PHE A 51 -14.29 -16.18 0.48
N GLU A 52 -14.48 -17.02 1.50
CA GLU A 52 -14.59 -18.46 1.36
C GLU A 52 -15.89 -18.94 2.03
N ASN A 53 -16.66 -19.77 1.33
CA ASN A 53 -17.91 -20.34 1.86
C ASN A 53 -18.85 -19.27 2.46
N GLU A 54 -19.03 -18.16 1.74
CA GLU A 54 -19.88 -17.02 2.15
C GLU A 54 -19.42 -16.28 3.43
N THR A 55 -18.21 -16.57 3.91
CA THR A 55 -17.63 -15.93 5.10
C THR A 55 -16.33 -15.21 4.76
N PRO A 56 -16.15 -13.95 5.19
CA PRO A 56 -14.87 -13.28 5.07
C PRO A 56 -13.88 -13.87 6.08
N LYS A 57 -12.68 -14.22 5.59
CA LYS A 57 -11.58 -14.71 6.41
C LYS A 57 -10.37 -13.81 6.23
N GLN A 58 -9.67 -13.57 7.34
CA GLN A 58 -8.36 -12.95 7.33
C GLN A 58 -7.29 -14.01 7.11
N VAL A 59 -6.39 -13.76 6.17
CA VAL A 59 -5.27 -14.64 5.85
C VAL A 59 -3.99 -13.84 5.97
N ILE A 60 -3.00 -14.40 6.68
CA ILE A 60 -1.67 -13.81 6.77
C ILE A 60 -0.81 -14.39 5.65
N LEU A 61 -0.28 -13.51 4.80
CA LEU A 61 0.62 -13.90 3.72
C LEU A 61 2.02 -14.18 4.27
N GLU A 62 2.51 -15.40 4.08
CA GLU A 62 3.87 -15.80 4.46
C GLU A 62 4.94 -15.08 3.63
N ASN A 63 4.65 -14.87 2.35
CA ASN A 63 5.53 -14.17 1.41
C ASN A 63 4.87 -12.89 0.92
N PHE A 64 5.68 -11.85 0.73
CA PHE A 64 5.23 -10.57 0.19
C PHE A 64 6.28 -10.00 -0.75
N ASN A 65 5.80 -9.31 -1.78
CA ASN A 65 6.63 -8.52 -2.68
C ASN A 65 6.40 -7.05 -2.37
N PHE A 66 7.48 -6.31 -2.14
CA PHE A 66 7.41 -4.87 -1.87
C PHE A 66 8.58 -4.19 -2.57
N ASN A 67 8.30 -3.20 -3.40
CA ASN A 67 9.30 -2.41 -4.10
C ASN A 67 8.92 -0.93 -4.05
N VAL A 68 9.93 -0.08 -3.92
CA VAL A 68 9.67 1.37 -3.87
C VAL A 68 9.60 1.90 -5.29
N ALA A 69 8.41 2.32 -5.71
CA ALA A 69 8.22 3.01 -6.98
C ALA A 69 8.96 4.36 -6.98
N GLN A 70 9.65 4.67 -8.07
CA GLN A 70 10.40 5.91 -8.23
C GLN A 70 9.87 6.66 -9.45
N LEU A 71 9.49 7.91 -9.24
CA LEU A 71 9.06 8.83 -10.30
C LEU A 71 9.96 10.06 -10.26
N THR A 72 10.44 10.48 -11.43
CA THR A 72 11.11 11.77 -11.60
C THR A 72 10.16 12.70 -12.32
N ALA A 73 9.82 13.83 -11.71
CA ALA A 73 8.90 14.81 -12.25
C ALA A 73 9.39 16.24 -11.94
N PRO A 74 9.04 17.23 -12.77
CA PRO A 74 9.25 18.63 -12.42
C PRO A 74 8.42 19.00 -11.19
N SER A 75 8.84 20.03 -10.46
CA SER A 75 8.14 20.49 -9.25
C SER A 75 6.69 20.89 -9.51
N THR A 76 6.36 21.32 -10.72
CA THR A 76 5.01 21.70 -11.14
C THR A 76 4.05 20.51 -11.32
N ALA A 77 4.57 19.28 -11.40
CA ALA A 77 3.78 18.07 -11.63
C ALA A 77 3.64 17.19 -10.37
N ILE A 78 4.16 17.66 -9.22
CA ILE A 78 4.14 16.89 -7.96
C ILE A 78 2.69 16.60 -7.52
N GLU A 79 1.80 17.59 -7.58
CA GLU A 79 0.40 17.42 -7.16
C GLU A 79 -0.33 16.39 -8.03
N GLU A 80 -0.19 16.48 -9.35
CA GLU A 80 -0.74 15.50 -10.29
C GLU A 80 -0.19 14.09 -10.03
N ALA A 81 1.11 13.97 -9.79
CA ALA A 81 1.74 12.69 -9.47
C ALA A 81 1.20 12.08 -8.16
N ILE A 82 0.96 12.90 -7.13
CA ILE A 82 0.36 12.46 -5.86
C ILE A 82 -1.07 11.98 -6.10
N THR A 83 -1.89 12.75 -6.83
CA THR A 83 -3.27 12.36 -7.10
C THR A 83 -3.34 11.06 -7.92
N ALA A 84 -2.46 10.89 -8.91
CA ALA A 84 -2.41 9.68 -9.72
C ALA A 84 -1.94 8.44 -8.93
N PHE A 85 -1.15 8.63 -7.88
CA PHE A 85 -0.65 7.57 -7.00
C PHE A 85 -1.73 7.01 -6.05
N ILE A 86 -2.72 7.82 -5.66
CA ILE A 86 -3.77 7.37 -4.74
C ILE A 86 -4.80 6.54 -5.52
N GLN A 87 -4.79 5.23 -5.29
CA GLN A 87 -5.64 4.26 -5.99
C GLN A 87 -6.36 3.35 -4.98
N PRO A 88 -7.47 2.70 -5.38
CA PRO A 88 -8.16 1.76 -4.51
C PRO A 88 -7.27 0.56 -4.14
N PHE A 89 -7.40 0.05 -2.91
CA PHE A 89 -6.69 -1.16 -2.50
C PHE A 89 -7.50 -2.41 -2.80
N ASP A 90 -6.84 -3.44 -3.35
CA ASP A 90 -7.39 -4.80 -3.41
C ASP A 90 -7.07 -5.55 -2.11
N LEU A 91 -8.04 -5.58 -1.21
CA LEU A 91 -7.90 -6.25 0.09
C LEU A 91 -7.77 -7.78 -0.04
N ALA A 92 -8.05 -8.39 -1.19
CA ALA A 92 -7.92 -9.83 -1.42
C ALA A 92 -6.55 -10.23 -2.00
N ALA A 93 -5.90 -9.36 -2.78
CA ALA A 93 -4.59 -9.65 -3.37
C ALA A 93 -3.45 -9.62 -2.35
N GLY A 94 -3.60 -8.84 -1.26
CA GLY A 94 -2.52 -8.60 -0.28
C GLY A 94 -1.24 -8.02 -0.90
N HIS A 95 -1.39 -7.40 -2.07
CA HIS A 95 -0.43 -6.53 -2.71
C HIS A 95 -0.96 -5.11 -2.53
N TRP A 96 -0.17 -4.26 -1.88
CA TRP A 96 -0.47 -2.87 -1.56
C TRP A 96 0.41 -1.95 -2.38
#